data_AF-A0A942EJE1-F1
#
_entry.id   AF-A0A942EJE1-F1
#
_cell.length_a   1.000
_cell.length_b   1.000
_cell.length_c   1.000
_cell.angle_alpha   90.00
_cell.angle_beta   90.00
_cell.angle_gamma   90.00
#
_symmetry.space_group_name_H-M   'P 1'
#
loop_
_entity.id
_entity.type
_entity.pdbx_description
1 polymer ?
#
loop_
_entity_poly.entity_id
_entity_poly.type
_entity_poly.pdbx_seq_one_letter_code
_entity_poly.pdbx_strand_id
1 'polypeptide(L)' 'MTKSLRCPNCSSRALGRVGVEQYYCWECCIEFSLAKQTVTLYEVQVDGSLASMSPMAES' A
#
# COMPACT_ATOMS: atom_id res chain seq x y z
N MET A 1 4.15 23.88 1.99
CA MET A 1 4.86 22.60 2.21
C MET A 1 3.94 21.46 1.80
N THR A 2 3.95 21.07 0.53
CA THR A 2 3.06 20.01 0.00
C THR A 2 3.56 18.65 0.44
N LYS A 3 2.89 18.04 1.42
CA LYS A 3 3.15 16.68 1.89
C LYS A 3 2.88 15.71 0.73
N SER A 4 3.94 15.33 0.01
CA SER A 4 3.86 14.36 -1.07
C SER A 4 3.65 12.98 -0.45
N LEU A 5 2.51 12.34 -0.73
CA LEU A 5 2.33 10.92 -0.44
C LEU A 5 3.44 10.16 -1.18
N ARG A 6 4.19 9.35 -0.44
CA ARG A 6 5.24 8.48 -0.95
C ARG A 6 4.93 7.06 -0.55
N CYS A 7 5.29 6.11 -1.40
CA CYS A 7 5.11 4.70 -1.08
C CYS A 7 5.90 4.37 0.19
N PRO A 8 5.28 3.78 1.23
CA PRO A 8 6.01 3.40 2.44
C PRO A 8 7.00 2.25 2.19
N ASN A 9 6.86 1.50 1.10
CA ASN A 9 7.75 0.40 0.75
C ASN A 9 9.02 0.88 0.00
N CYS A 10 8.84 1.55 -1.15
CA CYS A 10 9.95 1.97 -2.01
C CYS A 10 10.22 3.49 -2.03
N SER A 11 9.48 4.28 -1.23
CA SER A 11 9.56 5.75 -1.19
C SER A 11 9.23 6.45 -2.53
N SER A 12 8.64 5.72 -3.47
CA SER A 12 8.26 6.20 -4.80
C SER A 12 7.20 7.31 -4.80
N ARG A 13 7.32 8.17 -5.82
CA ARG A 13 6.37 9.20 -6.30
C ARG A 13 5.06 8.64 -6.87
N ALA A 14 5.16 7.46 -7.48
CA ALA A 14 4.19 6.90 -8.41
C ALA A 14 3.10 6.11 -7.67
N LEU A 15 2.31 6.83 -6.87
CA LEU A 15 1.15 6.29 -6.20
C LEU A 15 -0.12 6.60 -7.00
N GLY A 16 -0.90 5.58 -7.30
CA GLY A 16 -2.26 5.69 -7.81
C GLY A 16 -3.27 5.52 -6.68
N ARG A 17 -4.38 6.27 -6.70
CA ARG A 17 -5.49 6.04 -5.77
C ARG A 17 -6.45 5.02 -6.38
N VAL A 18 -6.57 3.85 -5.77
CA VAL A 18 -7.43 2.76 -6.25
C VAL A 18 -8.80 2.74 -5.57
N GLY A 19 -8.91 3.32 -4.37
CA GLY A 19 -10.15 3.32 -3.59
C GLY A 19 -10.24 4.45 -2.56
N VAL A 20 -11.23 4.34 -1.67
CA VAL A 20 -11.41 5.27 -0.54
C VAL A 20 -10.34 4.95 0.49
N GLU A 21 -9.42 5.89 0.69
CA GLU A 21 -8.25 5.71 1.57
C GLU A 21 -7.31 4.58 1.12
N GLN A 22 -7.44 4.08 -0.12
CA GLN A 22 -6.59 3.02 -0.68
C GLN A 22 -5.71 3.53 -1.82
N TYR A 23 -4.44 3.13 -1.79
CA TYR A 23 -3.39 3.60 -2.68
C TYR A 23 -2.57 2.42 -3.18
N TYR A 24 -2.15 2.50 -4.43
CA TYR A 24 -1.37 1.48 -5.12
C TYR A 24 -0.08 2.10 -5.65
N CYS A 25 1.06 1.44 -5.43
CA CYS A 25 2.34 1.89 -5.95
C CYS A 25 2.66 1.19 -7.27
N TRP A 26 2.87 1.99 -8.31
CA TRP A 26 3.22 1.49 -9.64
C TRP A 26 4.67 1.00 -9.75
N GLU A 27 5.57 1.45 -8.87
CA GLU A 27 6.98 1.03 -8.91
C GLU A 27 7.24 -0.31 -8.23
N CYS A 28 6.57 -0.59 -7.11
CA CYS A 28 6.80 -1.82 -6.33
C CYS A 28 5.59 -2.75 -6.26
N CYS A 29 4.52 -2.45 -7.00
CA CYS A 29 3.29 -3.23 -7.02
C CYS A 29 2.76 -3.56 -5.62
N ILE A 30 2.76 -2.55 -4.73
CA ILE A 30 2.20 -2.69 -3.38
C ILE A 30 0.97 -1.81 -3.25
N GLU A 31 -0.10 -2.39 -2.76
CA GLU A 31 -1.30 -1.69 -2.36
C GLU A 31 -1.28 -1.41 -0.86
N PHE A 32 -1.79 -0.27 -0.43
CA PHE A 32 -1.96 0.04 0.98
C PHE A 32 -3.21 0.87 1.25
N SER A 33 -3.82 0.62 2.40
CA SER A 33 -5.02 1.31 2.88
C SER A 33 -4.70 2.12 4.12
N LEU A 34 -5.25 3.34 4.22
CA LEU A 34 -5.11 4.27 5.33
C LEU A 34 -6.43 4.33 6.10
N ALA A 35 -6.77 3.31 6.90
CA ALA A 35 -8.03 3.28 7.63
C ALA A 35 -7.83 3.75 9.07
N LYS A 36 -8.49 4.85 9.49
CA LYS A 36 -8.59 5.29 10.91
C LYS A 36 -7.30 5.14 11.74
N GLN A 37 -6.17 5.60 11.21
CA GLN A 37 -4.82 5.53 11.81
C GLN A 37 -4.03 4.22 11.66
N THR A 38 -4.61 3.18 11.06
CA THR A 38 -3.91 1.96 10.70
C THR A 38 -3.55 1.98 9.22
N VAL A 39 -2.30 1.68 8.91
CA VAL A 39 -1.83 1.46 7.54
C VAL A 39 -1.75 -0.04 7.31
N THR A 40 -2.53 -0.54 6.37
CA THR A 40 -2.47 -1.96 5.96
C THR A 40 -1.78 -2.05 4.61
N LEU A 41 -0.77 -2.89 4.49
CA LEU A 41 0.01 -3.10 3.28
C LEU A 41 -0.35 -4.47 2.67
N TYR A 42 -0.51 -4.50 1.36
CA TYR A 42 -0.79 -5.67 0.56
C TYR A 42 0.24 -5.73 -0.58
N GLU A 43 1.11 -6.72 -0.53
CA GLU A 43 2.06 -6.99 -1.61
C GLU A 43 1.36 -7.75 -2.73
N VAL A 44 1.53 -7.29 -3.97
CA VAL A 44 1.06 -8.04 -5.14
C VAL A 44 2.16 -9.01 -5.53
N GLN A 45 1.86 -10.30 -5.41
CA GLN A 45 2.75 -11.37 -5.84
C GLN A 45 2.91 -11.38 -7.36
N VAL A 46 3.93 -12.08 -7.85
CA VAL A 46 4.24 -12.23 -9.28
C VAL A 46 3.10 -12.85 -10.10
N ASP A 47 2.24 -13.65 -9.48
CA ASP A 47 1.07 -14.24 -10.12
C ASP A 47 -0.15 -13.29 -10.15
N GLY A 48 -0.07 -12.15 -9.47
CA GLY A 48 -1.16 -11.19 -9.31
C GLY A 48 -2.00 -11.38 -8.04
N SER A 49 -1.68 -12.37 -7.20
CA SER A 49 -2.35 -12.55 -5.91
C SER A 49 -1.93 -11.48 -4.89
N LEU A 50 -2.87 -10.99 -4.08
CA LEU A 50 -2.60 -10.02 -3.02
C LEU A 50 -2.26 -10.73 -1.70
N ALA A 51 -1.08 -10.47 -1.15
CA ALA A 51 -0.62 -10.95 0.14
C ALA A 51 -0.59 -9.81 1.17
N SER A 52 -1.37 -9.90 2.23
CA SER A 52 -1.36 -8.89 3.30
C SER A 52 -0.06 -8.98 4.11
N MET A 53 0.72 -7.90 4.14
CA MET A 53 1.91 -7.73 4.99
C MET A 53 1.58 -7.19 6.38
N SER A 54 0.40 -7.52 6.92
CA SER A 54 0.10 -7.23 8.32
C SER A 54 1.02 -8.09 9.21
N PRO A 55 1.72 -7.52 10.21
CA PRO A 55 2.41 -8.33 11.20
C PRO A 55 1.35 -9.07 12.01
N MET A 56 1.09 -10.34 11.67
CA MET A 56 0.27 -11.31 12.41
C MET A 56 -0.94 -10.72 13.16
N ALA A 57 -2.08 -10.67 12.48
CA ALA A 57 -3.35 -10.91 13.15
C ALA A 57 -3.89 -12.25 12.65
N GLU A 58 -3.15 -13.32 12.94
CA GLU A 58 -3.71 -14.66 13.00
C GLU A 58 -4.21 -14.86 14.44
N SER A 59 -5.51 -15.11 14.56
CA SER A 59 -6.24 -15.47 15.79
C SER A 59 -6.09 -16.94 16.13
#